data_AF-A0A7C5YLW3-F1
#
_entry.id   AF-A0A7C5YLW3-F1
#
_cell.length_a   1.000
_cell.length_b   1.000
_cell.length_c   1.000
_cell.angle_alpha   90.00
_cell.angle_beta   90.00
_cell.angle_gamma   90.00
#
_symmetry.space_group_name_H-M   'P 1'
#
loop_
_entity.id
_entity.type
_entity.pdbx_description
1 polymer ?
#
loop_
_entity_poly.entity_id
_entity_poly.type
_entity_poly.pdbx_seq_one_letter_code
_entity_poly.pdbx_strand_id
1 'polypeptide(L)'
;MRTTRWLTLMGLTVLLLGVGVAQTPTLVLTNGDVNGDNAVDDADQLAVLFQMGESCPQGCPEDLNGDLVVEDADLLLVTFQMGAQGAPAFAGQVRAP
;
A
#
# COMPACT_ATOMS: atom_id res chain seq x y z
N MET A 1 17.08 -34.65 41.59
CA MET A 1 17.68 -34.99 40.27
C MET A 1 16.67 -35.17 39.14
N ARG A 2 15.43 -35.59 39.41
CA ARG A 2 14.44 -35.91 38.36
C ARG A 2 13.69 -34.68 37.82
N THR A 3 13.50 -33.64 38.64
CA THR A 3 12.77 -32.41 38.28
C THR A 3 13.60 -31.42 37.48
N THR A 4 14.90 -31.29 37.78
CA THR A 4 15.83 -30.40 37.06
C THR A 4 16.03 -30.82 35.61
N ARG A 5 16.06 -32.12 35.31
CA ARG A 5 16.18 -32.64 33.93
C ARG A 5 14.93 -32.37 33.08
N TRP A 6 13.75 -32.37 33.70
CA TRP A 6 12.48 -32.06 33.04
C TRP A 6 12.36 -30.56 32.72
N LEU A 7 12.78 -29.70 33.65
CA LEU A 7 12.80 -28.25 33.45
C LEU A 7 13.79 -27.84 32.34
N THR A 8 14.96 -28.48 32.26
CA THR A 8 15.92 -28.22 31.18
C THR A 8 15.42 -28.68 29.82
N LEU A 9 14.66 -29.79 29.75
CA LEU A 9 14.07 -30.26 28.49
C LEU A 9 12.98 -29.31 27.99
N MET A 10 12.11 -28.83 28.88
CA MET A 10 11.10 -27.83 28.53
C MET A 10 11.73 -26.51 28.08
N GLY A 11 12.75 -26.02 28.79
CA GLY A 11 13.49 -24.83 28.41
C GLY A 11 14.17 -24.97 27.04
N LEU A 12 14.76 -26.13 26.75
CA LEU A 12 15.37 -26.42 25.45
C LEU A 12 14.32 -26.48 24.32
N THR A 13 13.15 -27.05 24.57
CA THR A 13 12.07 -27.09 23.57
C THR A 13 11.51 -25.71 23.24
N VAL A 14 11.34 -24.83 24.23
CA VAL A 14 10.90 -23.43 23.98
C VAL A 14 11.99 -22.64 23.24
N LEU A 15 13.27 -22.91 23.53
CA LEU A 15 14.40 -22.31 22.83
C LEU A 15 14.49 -22.78 21.36
N LEU A 16 14.17 -24.04 21.09
CA LEU A 16 14.21 -24.64 19.75
C LEU A 16 12.99 -24.28 18.89
N LEU A 17 11.82 -24.05 19.49
CA LEU A 17 10.57 -23.70 18.81
C LEU A 17 10.39 -22.18 18.67
N GLY A 18 11.49 -21.46 18.42
CA GLY A 18 11.55 -19.99 18.36
C GLY A 18 10.24 -19.33 17.93
N VAL A 19 9.73 -18.45 18.78
CA VAL A 19 8.47 -17.74 18.55
C VAL A 19 8.68 -16.76 17.40
N GLY A 20 8.43 -17.20 16.17
CA GLY A 20 8.38 -16.34 14.99
C GLY A 20 7.10 -15.54 15.02
N VAL A 21 7.16 -14.29 15.49
CA VAL A 21 6.08 -13.34 15.26
C VAL A 21 6.19 -12.92 13.80
N ALA A 22 5.33 -13.46 12.93
CA ALA A 22 5.23 -12.98 11.57
C ALA A 22 4.74 -11.52 11.64
N GLN A 23 5.59 -10.56 11.26
CA GLN A 23 5.16 -9.19 11.06
C GLN A 23 4.26 -9.18 9.82
N THR A 24 2.96 -9.02 10.00
CA THR A 24 2.06 -8.72 8.88
C THR A 24 2.43 -7.32 8.40
N PRO A 25 2.95 -7.13 7.17
CA PRO A 25 3.22 -5.79 6.68
C PRO A 25 1.91 -5.01 6.65
N THR A 26 1.93 -3.79 7.17
CA THR A 26 0.83 -2.85 6.97
C THR A 26 0.81 -2.49 5.49
N LEU A 27 -0.23 -2.91 4.78
CA LEU A 27 -0.48 -2.45 3.42
C LEU A 27 -0.92 -0.99 3.50
N VAL A 28 -0.03 -0.08 3.08
CA VAL A 28 -0.39 1.31 2.84
C VAL A 28 -0.83 1.40 1.39
N LEU A 29 -2.13 1.63 1.19
CA LEU A 29 -2.65 2.02 -0.12
C LEU A 29 -2.39 3.52 -0.26
N THR A 30 -1.46 3.90 -1.14
CA THR A 30 -1.12 5.30 -1.38
C THR A 30 -2.13 5.86 -2.38
N ASN A 31 -3.17 6.53 -1.89
CA ASN A 31 -4.12 7.20 -2.78
C ASN A 31 -3.38 8.33 -3.53
N GLY A 32 -3.64 8.50 -4.83
CA GLY A 32 -2.92 9.47 -5.66
C GLY A 32 -1.76 8.91 -6.50
N ASP A 33 -1.42 7.62 -6.38
CA ASP A 33 -0.62 6.89 -7.39
C ASP A 33 -1.57 6.46 -8.51
N VAL A 34 -1.74 7.34 -9.50
CA VAL A 34 -2.73 7.21 -10.57
C VAL A 34 -2.21 6.27 -11.66
N ASN A 35 -0.90 6.31 -11.92
CA ASN A 35 -0.28 5.52 -12.99
C ASN A 35 0.16 4.11 -12.53
N GLY A 36 0.16 3.85 -11.22
CA GLY A 36 0.41 2.54 -10.61
C GLY A 36 1.89 2.17 -10.51
N ASP A 37 2.81 3.14 -10.49
CA ASP A 37 4.24 2.91 -10.43
C ASP A 37 4.83 2.86 -9.01
N ASN A 38 3.95 2.93 -8.00
CA ASN A 38 4.25 2.91 -6.56
C ASN A 38 4.87 4.22 -6.04
N ALA A 39 4.91 5.28 -6.84
CA ALA A 39 5.24 6.64 -6.43
C ALA A 39 4.02 7.56 -6.62
N VAL A 40 3.98 8.66 -5.86
CA VAL A 40 3.09 9.79 -6.15
C VAL A 40 3.94 10.95 -6.59
N ASP A 41 3.97 11.24 -7.88
CA ASP A 41 4.78 12.28 -8.48
C ASP A 41 4.02 13.13 -9.52
N ASP A 42 4.78 13.89 -10.32
CA ASP A 42 4.21 14.78 -11.31
C ASP A 42 3.55 14.03 -12.47
N ALA A 43 3.91 12.77 -12.73
CA ALA A 43 3.24 11.95 -13.74
C ALA A 43 1.80 11.63 -13.32
N ASP A 44 1.55 11.36 -12.04
CA ASP A 44 0.19 11.16 -11.51
C ASP A 44 -0.62 12.45 -11.57
N GLN A 45 0.01 13.58 -11.22
CA GLN A 45 -0.64 14.88 -11.28
C GLN A 45 -1.03 15.24 -12.72
N LEU A 46 -0.14 14.96 -13.69
CA LEU A 46 -0.41 15.19 -15.10
C LEU A 46 -1.51 14.28 -15.65
N ALA A 47 -1.61 13.03 -15.17
CA ALA A 47 -2.70 12.12 -15.53
C ALA A 47 -4.07 12.74 -15.18
N VAL A 48 -4.23 13.23 -13.95
CA VAL A 48 -5.47 13.93 -13.53
C VAL A 48 -5.70 15.21 -14.33
N LEU A 49 -4.67 16.04 -14.54
CA LEU A 49 -4.80 17.29 -15.29
C LEU A 49 -5.23 17.09 -16.75
N PHE A 50 -4.80 16.00 -17.39
CA PHE A 50 -5.20 15.69 -18.77
C PHE A 50 -6.62 15.13 -18.88
N GLN A 51 -7.18 14.58 -17.79
CA GLN A 51 -8.53 14.01 -17.74
C GLN A 51 -9.55 14.95 -17.08
N MET A 52 -9.14 16.15 -16.65
CA MET A 52 -9.96 17.13 -15.95
C MET A 52 -11.27 17.48 -16.70
N GLY A 53 -12.39 17.42 -15.99
CA GLY A 53 -13.74 17.72 -16.48
C GLY A 53 -14.46 16.53 -17.12
N GLU A 54 -13.81 15.37 -17.23
CA GLU A 54 -14.42 14.16 -17.79
C GLU A 54 -15.28 13.42 -16.75
N SER A 55 -16.35 12.80 -17.23
CA SER A 55 -17.20 11.92 -16.41
C SER A 55 -16.71 10.48 -16.48
N CYS A 56 -16.69 9.79 -15.35
CA CYS A 56 -16.22 8.41 -15.21
C CYS A 56 -17.34 7.46 -14.75
N PRO A 57 -18.41 7.23 -15.54
CA PRO A 57 -19.55 6.41 -15.12
C PRO A 57 -19.22 4.93 -14.87
N GLN A 58 -18.05 4.47 -15.32
CA GLN A 58 -17.52 3.12 -15.09
C GLN A 58 -16.34 3.11 -14.11
N GLY A 59 -16.03 4.26 -13.51
CA GLY A 59 -14.77 4.54 -12.81
C GLY A 59 -13.63 4.85 -13.79
N CYS A 60 -12.68 5.66 -13.33
CA CYS A 60 -11.40 5.90 -13.98
C CYS A 60 -10.32 6.08 -12.90
N PRO A 61 -9.04 5.82 -13.19
CA PRO A 61 -7.96 6.01 -12.23
C PRO A 61 -7.85 7.43 -11.68
N GLU A 62 -8.26 8.42 -12.47
CA GLU A 62 -8.15 9.85 -12.15
C GLU A 62 -9.26 10.37 -11.23
N ASP A 63 -10.37 9.63 -11.06
CA ASP A 63 -11.44 9.91 -10.10
C ASP A 63 -11.08 9.27 -8.75
N LEU A 64 -10.33 10.02 -7.95
CA LEU A 64 -9.73 9.55 -6.70
C LEU A 64 -10.67 9.67 -5.50
N ASN A 65 -11.72 10.48 -5.63
CA ASN A 65 -12.71 10.69 -4.60
C ASN A 65 -13.98 9.82 -4.81
N GLY A 66 -14.18 9.30 -6.02
CA GLY A 66 -15.22 8.34 -6.39
C GLY A 66 -16.59 8.96 -6.68
N ASP A 67 -16.65 10.23 -7.05
CA ASP A 67 -17.89 10.94 -7.39
C ASP A 67 -18.25 10.88 -8.88
N LEU A 68 -17.45 10.16 -9.67
CA LEU A 68 -17.62 9.92 -11.10
C LEU A 68 -17.32 11.15 -11.97
N VAL A 69 -16.61 12.16 -11.45
CA VAL A 69 -16.13 13.32 -12.22
C VAL A 69 -14.68 13.59 -11.85
N VAL A 70 -13.82 13.78 -12.84
CA VAL A 70 -12.44 14.20 -12.58
C VAL A 70 -12.41 15.72 -12.42
N GLU A 71 -12.20 16.20 -11.20
CA GLU A 71 -12.15 17.63 -10.91
C GLU A 71 -10.97 18.04 -10.00
N ASP A 72 -10.99 19.28 -9.51
CA ASP A 72 -9.92 19.80 -8.68
C ASP A 72 -9.80 19.08 -7.34
N ALA A 73 -10.88 18.44 -6.86
CA ALA A 73 -10.85 17.55 -5.70
C ALA A 73 -9.87 16.38 -5.88
N ASP A 74 -9.86 15.75 -7.05
CA ASP A 74 -8.94 14.64 -7.36
C ASP A 74 -7.50 15.13 -7.52
N LEU A 75 -7.34 16.31 -8.14
CA LEU A 75 -6.03 16.95 -8.24
C LEU A 75 -5.43 17.25 -6.86
N LEU A 76 -6.25 17.71 -5.91
CA LEU A 76 -5.82 17.96 -4.53
C LEU A 76 -5.46 16.66 -3.79
N LEU A 77 -6.14 15.54 -4.08
CA LEU A 77 -5.78 14.24 -3.51
C LEU A 77 -4.38 13.80 -3.92
N VAL A 78 -3.98 13.98 -5.18
CA VAL A 78 -2.59 13.76 -5.63
C VAL A 78 -1.65 14.76 -4.96
N THR A 79 -2.00 16.05 -4.99
CA THR A 79 -1.14 17.14 -4.50
C THR A 79 -0.78 16.98 -3.02
N PHE A 80 -1.74 16.57 -2.18
CA PHE A 80 -1.49 16.34 -0.76
C PHE A 80 -0.64 15.09 -0.47
N GLN A 81 -0.49 14.18 -1.44
CA GLN A 81 0.30 12.97 -1.31
C GLN A 81 1.61 12.97 -2.11
N MET A 82 1.95 14.08 -2.78
CA MET A 82 3.22 14.21 -3.51
C MET A 82 4.43 13.75 -2.71
N GLY A 83 5.24 12.87 -3.31
CA GLY A 83 6.43 12.27 -2.71
C GLY A 83 6.15 11.03 -1.86
N ALA A 84 4.89 10.61 -1.70
CA ALA A 84 4.56 9.34 -1.07
C ALA A 84 5.04 8.16 -1.93
N GLN A 85 5.30 7.04 -1.25
CA GLN A 85 5.78 5.80 -1.86
C GLN A 85 5.01 4.65 -1.24
N GLY A 86 4.47 3.75 -2.07
CA GLY A 86 3.87 2.51 -1.59
C GLY A 86 4.94 1.54 -1.06
N ALA A 87 4.50 0.43 -0.46
CA ALA A 87 5.43 -0.50 0.15
C ALA A 87 6.37 -1.14 -0.91
N PRO A 88 7.71 -1.15 -0.69
CA PRO A 88 8.68 -1.61 -1.69
C PRO A 88 8.47 -3.05 -2.16
N ALA A 89 7.84 -3.88 -1.34
CA ALA A 89 7.50 -5.26 -1.66
C ALA A 89 6.53 -5.40 -2.85
N PHE A 90 5.85 -4.32 -3.25
CA PHE A 90 4.87 -4.30 -4.34
C PHE A 90 5.27 -3.38 -5.50
N ALA A 91 6.46 -2.77 -5.45
CA ALA A 91 6.96 -1.94 -6.55
C ALA A 91 7.09 -2.76 -7.86
N GLY A 92 6.47 -2.28 -8.95
CA GLY A 92 6.48 -2.94 -10.25
C GLY A 92 5.67 -4.25 -10.34
N GLN A 93 4.85 -4.58 -9.33
CA GLN A 93 3.97 -5.75 -9.31
C GLN A 93 2.52 -5.44 -9.70
N VAL A 94 2.18 -4.17 -9.99
CA VAL A 94 0.82 -3.79 -10.37
C VAL A 94 0.51 -4.34 -11.76
N ARG A 95 -0.12 -5.51 -11.78
CA ARG A 95 -0.77 -6.07 -12.96
C ARG A 95 -2.22 -5.61 -12.90
N ALA A 96 -2.65 -4.90 -13.95
CA ALA A 96 -4.06 -4.51 -14.11
C ALA A 96 -4.97 -5.75 -13.98
N PRO A 97 -6.19 -5.59 -13.43
CA PRO A 97 -7.18 -6.68 -13.34
C PRO A 97 -7.51 -7.31 -14.70
#